data_AF-A0A9D1VNX5-F1
#
_entry.id   AF-A0A9D1VNX5-F1
#
_cell.length_a   1.000
_cell.length_b   1.000
_cell.length_c   1.000
_cell.angle_alpha   90.00
_cell.angle_beta   90.00
_cell.angle_gamma   90.00
#
_symmetry.space_group_name_H-M   'P 1'
#
loop_
_entity.id
_entity.type
_entity.pdbx_description
1 polymer ?
#
loop_
_entity_poly.entity_id
_entity_poly.type
_entity_poly.pdbx_seq_one_letter_code
_entity_poly.pdbx_strand_id
1 'polypeptide(L)'
;MEISKRDWKLFREKLVDWQENYMACLIREYIVLLSDENKIASDKFWELDSKIKTDRRHPGVILNVRKSEAIYDIVRLIRLGVITYDDLSDFSEDLQQAVRVILDR
;
A
#
# COMPACT_ATOMS: atom_id res chain seq x y z
N MET A 1 -17.53 6.28 10.91
CA MET A 1 -16.66 6.63 12.04
C MET A 1 -15.66 7.64 11.56
N GLU A 2 -15.42 8.72 12.29
CA GLU A 2 -14.49 9.77 11.86
C GLU A 2 -13.12 9.62 12.52
N ILE A 3 -12.08 9.78 11.71
CA ILE A 3 -10.70 9.82 12.20
C ILE A 3 -10.41 11.12 12.97
N SER A 4 -9.68 11.01 14.08
CA SER A 4 -9.26 12.17 14.87
C SER A 4 -8.33 13.09 14.07
N LYS A 5 -8.21 14.36 14.47
CA LYS A 5 -7.27 15.30 13.80
C LYS A 5 -5.81 14.84 13.91
N ARG A 6 -5.44 14.25 15.05
CA ARG A 6 -4.10 13.73 15.31
C ARG A 6 -3.81 12.54 14.40
N ASP A 7 -4.69 11.55 14.39
CA ASP A 7 -4.52 10.34 13.59
C ASP A 7 -4.56 10.65 12.09
N TRP A 8 -5.36 11.62 11.66
CA TRP A 8 -5.37 12.06 10.26
C TRP A 8 -4.05 12.69 9.84
N LYS A 9 -3.39 13.44 10.72
CA LYS A 9 -2.06 13.98 10.45
C LYS A 9 -1.05 12.85 10.35
N LEU A 10 -1.03 11.95 11.33
CA LEU A 10 -0.12 10.81 11.37
C LEU A 10 -0.28 9.87 10.17
N PHE A 11 -1.53 9.60 9.76
CA PHE A 11 -1.82 8.79 8.58
C PHE A 11 -1.15 9.35 7.32
N ARG A 12 -1.23 10.67 7.10
CA ARG A 12 -0.61 11.29 5.92
C ARG A 12 0.92 11.24 5.98
N GLU A 13 1.51 11.35 7.17
CA GLU A 13 2.96 11.23 7.36
C GLU A 13 3.41 9.78 7.07
N LYS A 14 2.77 8.80 7.71
CA LYS A 14 3.07 7.37 7.53
C LYS A 14 2.80 6.86 6.12
N LEU A 15 1.79 7.40 5.43
CA LEU A 15 1.43 6.99 4.07
C LEU A 15 2.60 7.16 3.09
N VAL A 16 3.40 8.21 3.24
CA VAL A 16 4.57 8.45 2.39
C VAL A 16 5.58 7.31 2.56
N ASP A 17 5.91 6.97 3.81
CA ASP A 17 6.86 5.89 4.13
C ASP A 17 6.34 4.53 3.67
N TRP A 18 5.04 4.26 3.86
CA TRP A 18 4.40 3.02 3.42
C TRP A 18 4.43 2.85 1.91
N GLN A 19 4.12 3.91 1.15
CA GLN A 19 4.18 3.88 -0.31
C GLN A 19 5.62 3.70 -0.80
N GLU A 20 6.59 4.37 -0.18
CA GLU A 20 8.00 4.21 -0.52
C GLU A 20 8.49 2.77 -0.30
N ASN A 21 8.19 2.19 0.86
CA ASN A 21 8.56 0.80 1.18
C ASN A 21 7.91 -0.20 0.23
N TYR A 22 6.65 0.03 -0.15
CA TYR A 22 5.94 -0.82 -1.10
C TYR A 22 6.55 -0.71 -2.51
N MET A 23 6.82 0.51 -2.99
CA MET A 23 7.47 0.73 -4.28
C MET A 23 8.88 0.13 -4.33
N ALA A 24 9.63 0.17 -3.23
CA ALA A 24 10.92 -0.51 -3.12
C ALA A 24 10.77 -2.05 -3.29
N CYS A 25 9.69 -2.65 -2.79
CA CYS A 25 9.40 -4.07 -3.02
C CYS A 25 9.07 -4.35 -4.49
N LEU A 26 8.25 -3.51 -5.13
CA LEU A 26 7.96 -3.63 -6.57
C LEU A 26 9.23 -3.53 -7.43
N ILE A 27 10.13 -2.61 -7.12
CA ILE A 27 11.41 -2.47 -7.84
C ILE A 27 12.23 -3.76 -7.74
N ARG A 28 12.27 -4.40 -6.57
CA ARG A 28 12.95 -5.70 -6.41
C ARG A 28 12.30 -6.78 -7.26
N GLU A 29 10.97 -6.85 -7.31
CA GLU A 29 10.25 -7.79 -8.20
C GLU A 29 10.57 -7.55 -9.68
N TYR A 30 10.62 -6.29 -10.11
CA TYR A 30 10.99 -5.93 -11.48
C TYR A 30 12.41 -6.36 -11.82
N ILE A 31 13.36 -6.16 -10.90
CA ILE A 31 14.75 -6.60 -11.08
C ILE A 31 14.80 -8.13 -11.25
N VAL A 32 14.08 -8.88 -10.40
CA VAL A 32 14.01 -10.35 -10.49
C VAL A 32 13.43 -10.80 -11.84
N LEU A 33 12.33 -10.19 -12.29
CA LEU A 33 11.72 -10.47 -13.59
C LEU A 33 12.70 -10.21 -14.74
N LEU A 34 13.42 -9.09 -14.69
CA LEU A 34 14.38 -8.72 -15.73
C LEU A 34 15.64 -9.61 -15.72
N SER A 35 15.97 -10.20 -14.57
CA SER A 35 17.13 -11.07 -14.40
C SER A 35 16.91 -12.51 -14.86
N ASP A 36 15.70 -12.88 -15.30
CA ASP A 36 15.39 -14.25 -15.76
C ASP A 36 16.15 -14.60 -17.06
N GLU A 37 17.16 -15.46 -16.97
CA GLU A 37 17.99 -15.84 -18.13
C GLU A 37 17.23 -16.68 -19.18
N ASN A 38 16.06 -17.24 -18.84
CA ASN A 38 15.28 -18.08 -19.75
C ASN A 38 14.39 -17.27 -20.70
N LYS A 39 14.16 -15.98 -20.41
CA LYS A 39 13.30 -15.10 -21.22
C LYS A 39 14.12 -14.27 -22.20
N ILE A 40 13.61 -14.14 -23.43
CA ILE A 40 14.15 -13.20 -24.41
C ILE A 40 13.78 -11.75 -24.06
N ALA A 41 14.49 -10.80 -24.65
CA ALA A 41 14.34 -9.37 -24.33
C ALA A 41 12.92 -8.84 -24.56
N SER A 42 12.22 -9.29 -25.62
CA SER A 42 10.86 -8.86 -25.92
C SER A 42 9.86 -9.28 -24.84
N ASP A 43 10.00 -10.51 -24.32
CA ASP A 43 9.08 -11.06 -23.33
C ASP A 43 9.24 -10.31 -22.01
N LYS A 44 10.49 -10.10 -21.58
CA LYS A 44 10.82 -9.27 -20.41
C LYS A 44 10.23 -7.87 -20.52
N PHE A 45 10.37 -7.23 -21.68
CA PHE A 45 9.89 -5.88 -21.90
C PHE A 45 8.37 -5.78 -21.78
N TRP A 46 7.63 -6.64 -22.50
CA TRP A 46 6.16 -6.59 -22.51
C TRP A 46 5.54 -7.05 -21.20
N GLU A 47 6.16 -8.01 -20.50
CA GLU A 47 5.73 -8.44 -19.19
C GLU A 47 5.94 -7.34 -18.14
N LEU A 48 7.10 -6.67 -18.16
CA LEU A 48 7.37 -5.53 -17.29
C LEU A 48 6.39 -4.38 -17.55
N ASP A 49 6.17 -4.01 -18.82
CA ASP A 49 5.20 -2.96 -19.18
C ASP A 49 3.78 -3.28 -18.68
N SER A 50 3.35 -4.53 -18.83
CA SER A 50 2.06 -5.00 -18.34
C SER A 50 1.96 -4.94 -16.82
N LYS A 51 3.04 -5.33 -16.11
CA LYS A 51 3.11 -5.29 -14.65
C LYS A 51 3.09 -3.85 -14.13
N ILE A 52 3.91 -2.95 -14.69
CA ILE A 52 3.92 -1.52 -14.33
C ILE A 52 2.55 -0.87 -14.57
N LYS A 53 1.88 -1.18 -15.68
CA LYS A 53 0.53 -0.67 -15.99
C LYS A 53 -0.50 -1.05 -14.93
N THR A 54 -0.33 -2.22 -14.31
CA THR A 54 -1.18 -2.72 -13.22
C THR A 54 -0.79 -2.06 -11.91
N ASP A 55 0.49 -2.12 -11.56
CA ASP A 55 1.01 -1.68 -10.27
C ASP A 55 0.86 -0.16 -10.06
N ARG A 56 0.96 0.66 -11.12
CA ARG A 56 0.76 2.12 -11.03
C ARG A 56 -0.63 2.55 -10.55
N ARG A 57 -1.63 1.64 -10.59
CA ARG A 57 -3.00 1.90 -10.13
C ARG A 57 -3.25 1.34 -8.72
N HIS A 58 -2.26 0.65 -8.15
CA HIS A 58 -2.36 0.03 -6.85
C HIS A 58 -2.36 1.09 -5.73
N PRO A 59 -3.17 0.94 -4.67
CA PRO A 59 -3.18 1.85 -3.50
C PRO A 59 -1.83 2.06 -2.84
N GLY A 60 -0.96 1.05 -2.86
CA GLY A 60 0.43 1.15 -2.38
C GLY A 60 1.33 2.04 -3.23
N VAL A 61 0.89 2.46 -4.42
CA VAL A 61 1.62 3.39 -5.30
C VAL A 61 0.90 4.73 -5.40
N ILE A 62 -0.43 4.71 -5.58
CA ILE A 62 -1.24 5.92 -5.66
C ILE A 62 -2.54 5.74 -4.88
N LEU A 63 -2.80 6.69 -3.98
CA LEU A 63 -4.00 6.70 -3.17
C LEU A 63 -4.51 8.14 -3.04
N ASN A 64 -5.76 8.37 -3.44
CA ASN A 64 -6.42 9.65 -3.24
C ASN A 64 -7.11 9.64 -1.88
N VAL A 65 -6.48 10.25 -0.89
CA VAL A 65 -6.94 10.17 0.49
C VAL A 65 -7.95 11.26 0.82
N ARG A 66 -9.05 10.86 1.45
CA ARG A 66 -10.06 11.76 2.02
C ARG A 66 -10.22 11.46 3.50
N LYS A 67 -10.35 12.50 4.32
CA LYS A 67 -10.47 12.33 5.78
C LYS A 67 -11.63 11.40 6.17
N SER A 68 -12.76 11.48 5.47
CA SER A 68 -13.93 10.62 5.70
C SER A 68 -13.71 9.15 5.35
N GLU A 69 -12.75 8.85 4.48
CA GLU A 69 -12.45 7.50 3.97
C GLU A 69 -11.19 6.89 4.58
N ALA A 70 -10.44 7.66 5.39
CA ALA A 70 -9.14 7.28 5.93
C ALA A 70 -9.10 5.91 6.61
N ILE A 71 -10.14 5.55 7.39
CA ILE A 71 -10.21 4.23 8.04
C ILE A 71 -10.34 3.11 6.99
N TYR A 72 -11.16 3.30 5.97
CA TYR A 72 -11.30 2.34 4.88
C TYR A 72 -10.04 2.26 4.02
N ASP A 73 -9.37 3.38 3.80
CA ASP A 73 -8.08 3.44 3.11
C ASP A 73 -7.02 2.62 3.86
N ILE A 74 -6.92 2.78 5.19
CA ILE A 74 -6.02 1.98 6.04
C ILE A 74 -6.35 0.49 5.94
N VAL A 75 -7.62 0.12 6.08
CA VAL A 75 -8.07 -1.28 5.93
C VAL A 75 -7.69 -1.82 4.55
N ARG A 76 -7.88 -1.02 3.49
CA ARG A 76 -7.53 -1.41 2.12
C ARG A 76 -6.04 -1.64 1.96
N LEU A 77 -5.20 -0.79 2.54
CA LEU A 77 -3.74 -0.96 2.54
C LEU A 77 -3.31 -2.24 3.26
N ILE A 78 -3.94 -2.57 4.39
CA ILE A 78 -3.68 -3.83 5.12
C ILE A 78 -4.11 -5.05 4.28
N ARG A 79 -5.33 -5.04 3.74
CA ARG A 79 -5.86 -6.15 2.93
C ARG A 79 -5.03 -6.43 1.68
N LEU A 80 -4.43 -5.39 1.11
CA LEU A 80 -3.57 -5.49 -0.07
C LEU A 80 -2.09 -5.73 0.30
N GLY A 81 -1.79 -5.95 1.58
CA GLY A 81 -0.43 -6.26 2.03
C GLY A 81 0.57 -5.11 1.88
N VAL A 82 0.09 -3.88 1.72
CA VAL A 82 0.96 -2.70 1.65
C VAL A 82 1.56 -2.40 3.02
N ILE A 83 0.76 -2.60 4.06
CA ILE A 83 1.13 -2.46 5.47
C ILE A 83 0.54 -3.61 6.28
N THR A 84 0.99 -3.75 7.51
CA THR A 84 0.48 -4.69 8.49
C THR A 84 -0.37 -3.97 9.54
N TYR A 85 -1.07 -4.73 10.39
CA TYR A 85 -1.79 -4.15 11.52
C TYR A 85 -0.81 -3.52 12.54
N ASP A 86 0.39 -4.08 12.68
CA ASP A 86 1.41 -3.59 13.63
C ASP A 86 1.90 -2.19 13.27
N ASP A 87 1.85 -1.80 11.99
CA ASP A 87 2.17 -0.44 11.53
C ASP A 87 1.20 0.62 12.10
N LEU A 88 0.09 0.20 12.71
CA LEU A 88 -0.88 1.08 13.36
C LEU A 88 -0.59 1.35 14.84
N SER A 89 0.50 0.84 15.41
CA SER A 89 0.83 0.97 16.84
C SER A 89 0.85 2.41 17.37
N ASP A 90 1.24 3.36 16.53
CA ASP A 90 1.38 4.79 16.90
C ASP A 90 0.04 5.57 16.86
N PHE A 91 -1.03 4.94 16.36
CA PHE A 91 -2.35 5.53 16.25
C PHE A 91 -3.17 5.35 17.53
N SER A 92 -4.25 6.12 17.66
CA SER A 92 -5.20 5.96 18.76
C SER A 92 -5.81 4.55 18.84
N GLU A 93 -6.12 4.10 20.06
CA GLU A 93 -6.82 2.83 20.30
C GLU A 93 -8.17 2.78 19.57
N ASP A 94 -8.89 3.91 19.50
CA ASP A 94 -10.14 4.02 18.76
C ASP A 94 -9.96 3.68 17.28
N LEU A 95 -8.92 4.25 16.63
CA LEU A 95 -8.64 3.94 15.23
C LEU A 95 -8.26 2.48 15.04
N GLN A 96 -7.35 1.98 15.87
CA GLN A 96 -6.90 0.59 15.82
C GLN A 96 -8.08 -0.38 15.94
N GLN A 97 -8.95 -0.16 16.93
CA GLN A 97 -10.14 -0.98 17.14
C GLN A 97 -11.12 -0.91 15.96
N ALA A 98 -11.33 0.26 15.36
CA ALA A 98 -12.20 0.40 14.21
C ALA A 98 -11.67 -0.31 12.97
N VAL A 99 -10.38 -0.21 12.71
CA VAL A 99 -9.71 -0.95 11.64
C VAL A 99 -9.87 -2.45 11.89
N ARG A 100 -9.63 -2.93 13.12
CA ARG A 100 -9.78 -4.33 13.49
C ARG A 100 -11.19 -4.87 13.25
N VAL A 101 -12.22 -4.14 13.70
CA VAL A 101 -13.64 -4.51 13.50
C VAL A 101 -14.00 -4.64 12.03
N ILE A 102 -13.39 -3.83 11.14
CA ILE A 102 -13.64 -3.90 9.70
C ILE A 102 -12.81 -5.02 9.06
N LEU A 103 -11.58 -5.27 9.54
CA LEU A 103 -10.74 -6.37 9.05
C LEU A 103 -11.36 -7.74 9.34
N ASP A 104 -11.98 -7.91 10.51
CA ASP A 104 -12.65 -9.15 10.94
C ASP A 104 -13.97 -9.44 10.19
N ARG A 105 -14.39 -8.54 9.28
CA ARG A 105 -15.58 -8.68 8.42
C ARG A 105 -15.21 -9.10 6.99
#